data_AF-A9UXB8-F1
#
_entry.id   AF-A9UXB8-F1
#
_cell.length_a   1.000
_cell.length_b   1.000
_cell.length_c   1.000
_cell.angle_alpha   90.00
_cell.angle_beta   90.00
_cell.angle_gamma   90.00
#
_symmetry.space_group_name_H-M   'P 1'
#
loop_
_entity.id
_entity.type
_entity.pdbx_description
1 polymer ?
#
loop_
_entity_poly.entity_id
_entity_poly.type
_entity_poly.pdbx_seq_one_letter_code
_entity_poly.pdbx_strand_id
1 'polypeptide(L)'
;EKLAREEKYTRAALHKINAQWMAIMRDAKSDELKREIEILAQTFERVLDRKEAVLQACIQELNEAEKQARLLLQIATRSHMKTLDRVVEFHRETVDHLHGDFTRDLEALRREFMQERKHILGLHQQDMAKLKDIVYAMDISNDDKVHAEESEFASRRDELRSNSLDQKTSLKANLEGQIKELWDEFQAALQHYETSTAEKRAEFERLRAEDSKAAATIESQMKKLANLREKIAALKQRLASLSSGTDDRNTELTKEKAAITEQAHALKARLKRTRERDRRALATIAVQAKECEQKLQAKLEAARKVLSLAEVCRKLESDEEKVLPFYADTITDDEVERLQNEAAETTQADAATIVAVAYDRRNRRIHTYEALSNFWKRYNKVLLDKLAVERERALLEEENTELRNILKQYLDGISVSEEVLAQDNTLLIVNGRTNAPMNVPVGDSRVARAQPTVVEASHALRTTLRGAR
;
A
#
# COMPACT_ATOMS: atom_id res chain seq x y z
N GLU A 1 -103.67 45.66 73.07
CA GLU A 1 -102.44 46.49 72.98
C GLU A 1 -101.18 45.89 73.63
N LYS A 2 -101.26 45.22 74.79
CA LYS A 2 -100.07 44.66 75.48
C LYS A 2 -99.36 43.54 74.69
N LEU A 3 -100.11 42.59 74.12
CA LEU A 3 -99.55 41.45 73.36
C LEU A 3 -98.75 41.88 72.10
N ALA A 4 -99.25 42.86 71.36
CA ALA A 4 -98.57 43.38 70.16
C ALA A 4 -97.31 44.21 70.48
N ARG A 5 -97.23 44.79 71.69
CA ARG A 5 -96.00 45.43 72.19
C ARG A 5 -94.99 44.35 72.60
N GLU A 6 -95.43 43.31 73.30
CA GLU A 6 -94.57 42.17 73.66
C GLU A 6 -94.03 41.44 72.43
N GLU A 7 -94.83 41.20 71.38
CA GLU A 7 -94.34 40.63 70.12
C GLU A 7 -93.31 41.51 69.40
N LYS A 8 -93.47 42.84 69.45
CA LYS A 8 -92.48 43.77 68.89
C LYS A 8 -91.20 43.78 69.73
N TYR A 9 -91.31 43.73 71.06
CA TYR A 9 -90.15 43.64 71.95
C TYR A 9 -89.42 42.31 71.82
N THR A 10 -90.13 41.19 71.68
CA THR A 10 -89.49 39.89 71.43
C THR A 10 -88.83 39.84 70.07
N ARG A 11 -89.45 40.34 69.00
CA ARG A 11 -88.78 40.46 67.68
C ARG A 11 -87.55 41.35 67.73
N ALA A 12 -87.63 42.51 68.38
CA ALA A 12 -86.48 43.41 68.54
C ALA A 12 -85.37 42.78 69.39
N ALA A 13 -85.72 42.07 70.46
CA ALA A 13 -84.77 41.30 71.28
C ALA A 13 -84.12 40.15 70.48
N LEU A 14 -84.89 39.43 69.66
CA LEU A 14 -84.41 38.35 68.80
C LEU A 14 -83.48 38.89 67.70
N HIS A 15 -83.79 40.03 67.10
CA HIS A 15 -82.88 40.72 66.17
C HIS A 15 -81.60 41.18 66.86
N LYS A 16 -81.67 41.68 68.10
CA LYS A 16 -80.49 42.09 68.89
C LYS A 16 -79.63 40.87 69.25
N ILE A 17 -80.24 39.78 69.68
CA ILE A 17 -79.58 38.50 69.97
C ILE A 17 -78.95 37.94 68.68
N ASN A 18 -79.66 37.93 67.56
CA ASN A 18 -79.11 37.49 66.28
C ASN A 18 -77.95 38.38 65.79
N ALA A 19 -78.04 39.71 65.98
CA ALA A 19 -76.94 40.61 65.64
C ALA A 19 -75.70 40.36 66.52
N GLN A 20 -75.90 40.09 67.82
CA GLN A 20 -74.84 39.70 68.74
C GLN A 20 -74.24 38.34 68.37
N TRP A 21 -75.05 37.34 68.04
CA TRP A 21 -74.58 36.05 67.55
C TRP A 21 -73.83 36.17 66.22
N MET A 22 -74.29 36.99 65.28
CA MET A 22 -73.59 37.24 64.02
C MET A 22 -72.28 37.99 64.23
N ALA A 23 -72.16 38.86 65.23
CA ALA A 23 -70.89 39.47 65.60
C ALA A 23 -69.94 38.42 66.19
N ILE A 24 -70.39 37.65 67.19
CA ILE A 24 -69.60 36.59 67.84
C ILE A 24 -69.15 35.53 66.82
N MET A 25 -70.03 35.09 65.92
CA MET A 25 -69.71 34.12 64.88
C MET A 25 -68.74 34.68 63.83
N ARG A 26 -68.81 35.97 63.51
CA ARG A 26 -67.85 36.62 62.61
C ARG A 26 -66.48 36.77 63.27
N ASP A 27 -66.42 37.12 64.55
CA ASP A 27 -65.17 37.21 65.30
C ASP A 27 -64.53 35.81 65.44
N ALA A 28 -65.32 34.79 65.80
CA ALA A 28 -64.87 33.41 65.85
C ALA A 28 -64.37 32.91 64.49
N LYS A 29 -65.07 33.22 63.39
CA LYS A 29 -64.63 32.84 62.04
C LYS A 29 -63.40 33.62 61.59
N SER A 30 -63.28 34.89 61.96
CA SER A 30 -62.10 35.72 61.69
C SER A 30 -60.86 35.14 62.38
N ASP A 31 -60.99 34.71 63.64
CA ASP A 31 -59.89 34.10 64.39
C ASP A 31 -59.54 32.70 63.87
N GLU A 32 -60.53 31.91 63.44
CA GLU A 32 -60.29 30.64 62.75
C GLU A 32 -59.52 30.87 61.44
N LEU A 33 -59.94 31.81 60.59
CA LEU A 33 -59.28 32.13 59.32
C LEU A 33 -57.85 32.65 59.53
N LYS A 34 -57.60 33.47 60.56
CA LYS A 34 -56.24 33.93 60.89
C LYS A 34 -55.34 32.75 61.26
N ARG A 35 -55.83 31.80 62.06
CA ARG A 35 -55.08 30.58 62.39
C ARG A 35 -54.83 29.72 61.16
N GLU A 36 -55.82 29.56 60.29
CA GLU A 36 -55.64 28.84 59.02
C GLU A 36 -54.60 29.50 58.12
N ILE A 37 -54.61 30.84 58.01
CA ILE A 37 -53.59 31.61 57.25
C ILE A 37 -52.20 31.43 57.87
N GLU A 38 -52.08 31.45 59.20
CA GLU A 38 -50.81 31.27 59.88
C GLU A 38 -50.24 29.85 59.68
N ILE A 39 -51.09 28.82 59.82
CA ILE A 39 -50.72 27.44 59.53
C ILE A 39 -50.30 27.32 58.06
N LEU A 40 -51.07 27.90 57.14
CA LEU A 40 -50.79 27.87 55.72
C LEU A 40 -49.45 28.57 55.41
N ALA A 41 -49.17 29.73 56.01
CA ALA A 41 -47.90 30.44 55.88
C ALA A 41 -46.72 29.59 56.36
N GLN A 42 -46.82 28.96 57.54
CA GLN A 42 -45.78 28.05 58.05
C GLN A 42 -45.60 26.83 57.14
N THR A 43 -46.68 26.27 56.57
CA THR A 43 -46.56 25.18 55.61
C THR A 43 -45.86 25.63 54.32
N PHE A 44 -46.15 26.84 53.84
CA PHE A 44 -45.48 27.41 52.67
C PHE A 44 -44.01 27.68 52.95
N GLU A 45 -43.64 28.28 54.08
CA GLU A 45 -42.23 28.49 54.47
C GLU A 45 -41.48 27.16 54.51
N ARG A 46 -42.03 26.12 55.16
CA ARG A 46 -41.39 24.80 55.18
C ARG A 46 -41.24 24.19 53.78
N VAL A 47 -42.19 24.44 52.88
CA VAL A 47 -42.09 23.98 51.49
C VAL A 47 -41.03 24.78 50.74
N LEU A 48 -40.96 26.09 50.95
CA LEU A 48 -39.92 26.95 50.38
C LEU A 48 -38.53 26.52 50.84
N ASP A 49 -38.31 26.32 52.14
CA ASP A 49 -37.03 25.85 52.69
C ASP A 49 -36.60 24.52 52.08
N ARG A 50 -37.54 23.58 51.93
CA ARG A 50 -37.25 22.28 51.29
C ARG A 50 -36.89 22.44 49.82
N LYS A 51 -37.59 23.32 49.09
CA LYS A 51 -37.31 23.59 47.69
C LYS A 51 -35.97 24.32 47.53
N GLU A 52 -35.66 25.24 48.40
CA GLU A 52 -34.38 25.96 48.42
C GLU A 52 -33.22 25.02 48.74
N ALA A 53 -33.37 24.12 49.71
CA ALA A 53 -32.38 23.08 50.00
C ALA A 53 -32.13 22.16 48.79
N VAL A 54 -33.19 21.74 48.09
CA VAL A 54 -33.05 20.94 46.86
C VAL A 54 -32.36 21.75 45.76
N LEU A 55 -32.71 23.01 45.56
CA LEU A 55 -32.04 23.88 44.58
C LEU A 55 -30.55 24.05 44.90
N GLN A 56 -30.19 24.27 46.16
CA GLN A 56 -28.79 24.36 46.59
C GLN A 56 -28.03 23.06 46.33
N ALA A 57 -28.64 21.91 46.63
CA ALA A 57 -28.05 20.61 46.31
C ALA A 57 -27.85 20.43 44.79
N CYS A 58 -28.85 20.74 43.97
CA CYS A 58 -28.72 20.68 42.51
C CYS A 58 -27.64 21.63 41.97
N ILE A 59 -27.48 22.83 42.56
CA ILE A 59 -26.41 23.76 42.18
C ILE A 59 -25.03 23.20 42.54
N GLN A 60 -24.90 22.54 43.70
CA GLN A 60 -23.64 21.89 44.09
C GLN A 60 -23.30 20.74 43.14
N GLU A 61 -24.26 19.86 42.85
CA GLU A 61 -24.10 18.76 41.89
C GLU A 61 -23.71 19.26 40.50
N LEU A 62 -24.33 20.35 40.03
CA LEU A 62 -23.99 20.96 38.74
C LEU A 62 -22.55 21.50 38.72
N ASN A 63 -22.13 22.19 39.78
CA ASN A 63 -20.77 22.71 39.90
C ASN A 63 -19.73 21.58 40.00
N GLU A 64 -20.05 20.48 40.66
CA GLU A 64 -19.18 19.30 40.75
C GLU A 64 -19.06 18.60 39.40
N ALA A 65 -20.16 18.41 38.68
CA ALA A 65 -20.17 17.86 37.34
C ALA A 65 -19.35 18.73 36.36
N GLU A 66 -19.47 20.06 36.44
CA GLU A 66 -18.67 20.97 35.60
C GLU A 66 -17.17 20.85 35.90
N LYS A 67 -16.78 20.79 37.18
CA LYS A 67 -15.37 20.56 37.59
C LYS A 67 -14.85 19.23 37.06
N GLN A 68 -15.63 18.17 37.16
CA GLN A 68 -15.27 16.84 36.65
C GLN A 68 -15.08 16.87 35.13
N ALA A 69 -16.01 17.48 34.39
CA ALA A 69 -15.91 17.62 32.94
C ALA A 69 -14.64 18.39 32.52
N ARG A 70 -14.32 19.48 33.24
CA ARG A 70 -13.10 20.27 33.00
C ARG A 70 -11.82 19.46 33.27
N LEU A 71 -11.79 18.70 34.36
CA LEU A 71 -10.65 17.83 34.70
C LEU A 71 -10.46 16.71 33.67
N LEU A 72 -11.54 16.04 33.27
CA LEU A 72 -11.50 15.01 32.23
C LEU A 72 -10.99 15.57 30.90
N LEU A 73 -11.47 16.75 30.48
CA LEU A 73 -10.98 17.41 29.27
C LEU A 73 -9.49 17.71 29.36
N GLN A 74 -9.01 18.18 30.51
CA GLN A 74 -7.59 18.45 30.72
C GLN A 74 -6.75 17.16 30.66
N ILE A 75 -7.22 16.07 31.24
CA ILE A 75 -6.54 14.76 31.20
C ILE A 75 -6.51 14.23 29.76
N ALA A 76 -7.63 14.28 29.04
CA ALA A 76 -7.74 13.80 27.67
C ALA A 76 -6.86 14.60 26.69
N THR A 77 -6.82 15.93 26.83
CA THR A 77 -5.93 16.77 26.02
C THR A 77 -4.46 16.50 26.32
N ARG A 78 -4.10 16.29 27.60
CA ARG A 78 -2.73 15.95 27.98
C ARG A 78 -2.30 14.56 27.49
N SER A 79 -3.19 13.57 27.55
CA SER A 79 -2.90 12.23 27.04
C SER A 79 -2.76 12.26 25.51
N HIS A 80 -3.64 12.98 24.81
CA HIS A 80 -3.54 13.17 23.37
C HIS A 80 -2.23 13.86 22.96
N MET A 81 -1.83 14.92 23.67
CA MET A 81 -0.57 15.61 23.40
C MET A 81 0.63 14.68 23.55
N LYS A 82 0.68 13.87 24.62
CA LYS A 82 1.73 12.87 24.79
C LYS A 82 1.77 11.84 23.67
N THR A 83 0.61 11.45 23.14
CA THR A 83 0.54 10.53 22.00
C THR A 83 1.08 11.19 20.73
N LEU A 84 0.74 12.46 20.49
CA LEU A 84 1.30 13.23 19.38
C LEU A 84 2.82 13.39 19.50
N ASP A 85 3.33 13.69 20.69
CA ASP A 85 4.77 13.80 20.94
C ASP A 85 5.50 12.50 20.59
N ARG A 86 4.96 11.34 21.00
CA ARG A 86 5.50 10.02 20.64
C ARG A 86 5.50 9.78 19.12
N VAL A 87 4.45 10.20 18.41
CA VAL A 87 4.39 10.07 16.95
C VAL A 87 5.43 10.97 16.28
N VAL A 88 5.64 12.18 16.80
CA VAL A 88 6.67 13.09 16.30
C VAL A 88 8.07 12.53 16.54
N GLU A 89 8.35 11.97 17.72
CA GLU A 89 9.61 11.30 18.04
C GLU A 89 9.87 10.13 17.10
N PHE A 90 8.90 9.23 16.93
CA PHE A 90 9.01 8.12 15.99
C PHE A 90 9.28 8.59 14.56
N HIS A 91 8.63 9.67 14.13
CA HIS A 91 8.87 10.22 12.79
C HIS A 91 10.27 10.80 12.66
N ARG A 92 10.77 11.52 13.68
CA ARG A 92 12.16 12.02 13.72
C ARG A 92 13.16 10.87 13.62
N GLU A 93 12.99 9.84 14.44
CA GLU A 93 13.84 8.65 14.40
C GLU A 93 13.82 7.99 13.01
N THR A 94 12.64 7.86 12.40
CA THR A 94 12.50 7.28 11.06
C THR A 94 13.23 8.12 10.01
N VAL A 95 13.10 9.45 10.08
CA VAL A 95 13.79 10.38 9.17
C VAL A 95 15.30 10.31 9.36
N ASP A 96 15.79 10.26 10.59
CA ASP A 96 17.21 10.17 10.90
C ASP A 96 17.81 8.84 10.41
N HIS A 97 17.11 7.72 10.62
CA HIS A 97 17.52 6.42 10.08
C HIS A 97 17.59 6.45 8.55
N LEU A 98 16.55 6.97 7.89
CA LEU A 98 16.49 7.04 6.45
C LEU A 98 17.58 7.97 5.88
N HIS A 99 17.83 9.11 6.53
CA HIS A 99 18.92 10.01 6.16
C HIS A 99 20.29 9.34 6.34
N GLY A 100 20.48 8.59 7.42
CA GLY A 100 21.69 7.82 7.68
C GLY A 100 21.93 6.74 6.61
N ASP A 101 20.89 5.99 6.25
CA ASP A 101 20.94 4.98 5.18
C ASP A 101 21.30 5.62 3.84
N PHE A 102 20.61 6.69 3.44
CA PHE A 102 20.92 7.42 2.20
C PHE A 102 22.34 7.97 2.16
N THR A 103 22.83 8.51 3.28
CA THR A 103 24.19 9.03 3.35
C THR A 103 25.23 7.92 3.23
N ARG A 104 24.99 6.78 3.90
CA ARG A 104 25.84 5.58 3.78
C ARG A 104 25.88 5.03 2.35
N ASP A 105 24.73 4.95 1.69
CA ASP A 105 24.64 4.48 0.31
C ASP A 105 25.34 5.45 -0.66
N LEU A 106 25.17 6.76 -0.46
CA LEU A 106 25.84 7.78 -1.26
C LEU A 106 27.36 7.71 -1.09
N GLU A 107 27.84 7.52 0.13
CA GLU A 107 29.28 7.36 0.40
C GLU A 107 29.84 6.04 -0.18
N ALA A 108 29.08 4.95 -0.13
CA ALA A 108 29.44 3.69 -0.75
C ALA A 108 29.57 3.84 -2.27
N LEU A 109 28.54 4.40 -2.92
CA LEU A 109 28.54 4.64 -4.36
C LEU A 109 29.67 5.59 -4.78
N ARG A 110 29.92 6.65 -4.00
CA ARG A 110 31.03 7.56 -4.24
C ARG A 110 32.39 6.86 -4.14
N ARG A 111 32.57 5.96 -3.16
CA ARG A 111 33.81 5.16 -3.02
C ARG A 111 33.99 4.23 -4.20
N GLU A 112 32.95 3.52 -4.63
CA GLU A 112 32.98 2.63 -5.79
C GLU A 112 33.35 3.40 -7.07
N PHE A 113 32.68 4.53 -7.34
CA PHE A 113 33.00 5.39 -8.49
C PHE A 113 34.45 5.88 -8.47
N MET A 114 34.97 6.28 -7.31
CA MET A 114 36.34 6.75 -7.20
C MET A 114 37.35 5.62 -7.41
N GLN A 115 37.05 4.41 -6.93
CA GLN A 115 37.88 3.22 -7.16
C GLN A 115 37.88 2.82 -8.63
N GLU A 116 36.72 2.78 -9.28
CA GLU A 116 36.59 2.48 -10.71
C GLU A 116 37.33 3.53 -11.55
N ARG A 117 37.14 4.81 -11.24
CA ARG A 117 37.88 5.89 -11.90
C ARG A 117 39.39 5.73 -11.75
N LYS A 118 39.88 5.41 -10.55
CA LYS A 118 41.31 5.17 -10.30
C LYS A 118 41.81 3.98 -11.11
N HIS A 119 41.03 2.90 -11.18
CA HIS A 119 41.36 1.71 -11.95
C HIS A 119 41.46 2.00 -13.45
N ILE A 120 40.46 2.66 -14.03
CA ILE A 120 40.43 3.04 -15.45
C ILE A 120 41.61 3.95 -15.80
N LEU A 121 41.89 4.96 -14.98
CA LEU A 121 43.03 5.85 -15.20
C LEU A 121 44.37 5.10 -15.10
N GLY A 122 44.49 4.17 -14.16
CA GLY A 122 45.67 3.32 -14.01
C GLY A 122 45.89 2.41 -15.23
N LEU A 123 44.84 1.76 -15.71
CA LEU A 123 44.89 0.93 -16.91
C LEU A 123 45.28 1.76 -18.13
N HIS A 124 44.65 2.92 -18.32
CA HIS A 124 44.97 3.83 -19.41
C HIS A 124 46.44 4.28 -19.37
N GLN A 125 46.97 4.62 -18.20
CA GLN A 125 48.40 4.97 -18.07
C GLN A 125 49.32 3.80 -18.44
N GLN A 126 48.98 2.58 -18.03
CA GLN A 126 49.75 1.39 -18.39
C GLN A 126 49.72 1.13 -19.90
N ASP A 127 48.55 1.25 -20.53
CA ASP A 127 48.41 1.04 -21.97
C ASP A 127 49.11 2.13 -22.78
N MET A 128 49.08 3.39 -22.31
CA MET A 128 49.88 4.47 -22.89
C MET A 128 51.38 4.21 -22.77
N ALA A 129 51.86 3.66 -21.65
CA ALA A 129 53.26 3.28 -21.50
C ALA A 129 53.64 2.16 -22.48
N LYS A 130 52.86 1.08 -22.55
CA LYS A 130 53.08 -0.01 -23.51
C LYS A 130 53.09 0.47 -24.96
N LEU A 131 52.17 1.35 -25.34
CA LEU A 131 52.12 1.90 -26.69
C LEU A 131 53.37 2.74 -27.00
N LYS A 132 53.86 3.53 -26.04
CA LYS A 132 55.13 4.25 -26.19
C LYS A 132 56.30 3.30 -26.37
N ASP A 133 56.36 2.22 -25.59
CA ASP A 133 57.42 1.21 -25.71
C ASP A 133 57.38 0.51 -27.09
N ILE A 134 56.18 0.19 -27.59
CA ILE A 134 55.99 -0.39 -28.94
C ILE A 134 56.44 0.59 -30.02
N VAL A 135 56.06 1.87 -29.92
CA VAL A 135 56.47 2.90 -30.87
C VAL A 135 57.98 3.05 -30.86
N TYR A 136 58.59 3.11 -29.67
CA TYR A 136 60.05 3.20 -29.54
C TYR A 136 60.77 2.00 -30.15
N ALA A 137 60.29 0.78 -29.90
CA ALA A 137 60.85 -0.43 -30.50
C ALA A 137 60.66 -0.46 -32.03
N MET A 138 59.53 0.05 -32.53
CA MET A 138 59.26 0.17 -33.96
C MET A 138 60.19 1.20 -34.61
N ASP A 139 60.45 2.34 -33.97
CA ASP A 139 61.37 3.36 -34.46
C ASP A 139 62.79 2.82 -34.58
N ILE A 140 63.30 2.11 -33.55
CA ILE A 140 64.60 1.43 -33.61
C ILE A 140 64.64 0.43 -34.77
N SER A 141 63.61 -0.41 -34.92
CA SER A 141 63.56 -1.39 -36.02
C SER A 141 63.51 -0.72 -37.39
N ASN A 142 62.88 0.45 -37.51
CA ASN A 142 62.83 1.20 -38.76
C ASN A 142 64.18 1.84 -39.05
N ASP A 143 64.85 2.43 -38.06
CA ASP A 143 66.19 2.98 -38.21
C ASP A 143 67.19 1.89 -38.63
N ASP A 144 67.13 0.70 -38.01
CA ASP A 144 67.96 -0.44 -38.40
C ASP A 144 67.70 -0.88 -39.85
N LYS A 145 66.43 -0.89 -40.30
CA LYS A 145 66.09 -1.20 -41.70
C LYS A 145 66.60 -0.13 -42.65
N VAL A 146 66.42 1.15 -42.33
CA VAL A 146 66.92 2.26 -43.13
C VAL A 146 68.43 2.16 -43.26
N HIS A 147 69.16 1.94 -42.15
CA HIS A 147 70.61 1.76 -42.18
C HIS A 147 71.05 0.52 -42.98
N ALA A 148 70.32 -0.60 -42.88
CA ALA A 148 70.59 -1.78 -43.70
C ALA A 148 70.40 -1.48 -45.20
N GLU A 149 69.30 -0.83 -45.58
CA GLU A 149 69.03 -0.42 -46.97
C GLU A 149 70.07 0.59 -47.49
N GLU A 150 70.48 1.57 -46.68
CA GLU A 150 71.54 2.53 -47.01
C GLU A 150 72.89 1.84 -47.22
N SER A 151 73.23 0.87 -46.36
CA SER A 151 74.46 0.08 -46.46
C SER A 151 74.45 -0.81 -47.71
N GLU A 152 73.33 -1.51 -47.97
CA GLU A 152 73.14 -2.29 -49.20
C GLU A 152 73.25 -1.40 -50.44
N PHE A 153 72.62 -0.22 -50.43
CA PHE A 153 72.69 0.73 -51.53
C PHE A 153 74.12 1.22 -51.76
N ALA A 154 74.85 1.56 -50.69
CA ALA A 154 76.26 1.95 -50.77
C ALA A 154 77.12 0.82 -51.35
N SER A 155 76.92 -0.42 -50.90
CA SER A 155 77.60 -1.60 -51.42
C SER A 155 77.30 -1.83 -52.91
N ARG A 156 76.02 -1.82 -53.32
CA ARG A 156 75.64 -1.95 -54.74
C ARG A 156 76.22 -0.83 -55.60
N ARG A 157 76.27 0.40 -55.08
CA ARG A 157 76.88 1.54 -55.76
C ARG A 157 78.39 1.33 -55.96
N ASP A 158 79.09 0.85 -54.94
CA ASP A 158 80.52 0.61 -55.00
C ASP A 158 80.86 -0.59 -55.91
N GLU A 159 80.06 -1.66 -55.87
CA GLU A 159 80.13 -2.77 -56.82
C GLU A 159 79.94 -2.29 -58.26
N LEU A 160 78.91 -1.47 -58.51
CA LEU A 160 78.65 -0.94 -59.86
C LEU A 160 79.77 0.00 -60.33
N ARG A 161 80.37 0.76 -59.41
CA ARG A 161 81.55 1.58 -59.68
C ARG A 161 82.79 0.72 -59.99
N SER A 162 83.02 -0.36 -59.24
CA SER A 162 84.10 -1.31 -59.49
C SER A 162 83.92 -2.00 -60.84
N ASN A 163 82.73 -2.53 -61.10
CA ASN A 163 82.38 -3.16 -62.39
C ASN A 163 82.53 -2.18 -63.56
N SER A 164 82.10 -0.93 -63.41
CA SER A 164 82.28 0.10 -64.44
C SER A 164 83.76 0.42 -64.67
N LEU A 165 84.57 0.45 -63.59
CA LEU A 165 86.01 0.64 -63.69
C LEU A 165 86.68 -0.55 -64.39
N ASP A 166 86.29 -1.78 -64.07
CA ASP A 166 86.79 -3.02 -64.66
C ASP A 166 86.39 -3.16 -66.14
N GLN A 167 85.15 -2.80 -66.47
CA GLN A 167 84.71 -2.71 -67.87
C GLN A 167 85.49 -1.63 -68.61
N LYS A 168 85.77 -0.49 -67.97
CA LYS A 168 86.57 0.58 -68.58
C LYS A 168 88.02 0.14 -68.79
N THR A 169 88.64 -0.56 -67.85
CA THR A 169 90.01 -1.07 -68.00
C THR A 169 90.07 -2.18 -69.05
N SER A 170 89.09 -3.08 -69.08
CA SER A 170 88.95 -4.13 -70.10
C SER A 170 88.74 -3.53 -71.50
N LEU A 171 87.80 -2.59 -71.64
CA LEU A 171 87.55 -1.89 -72.91
C LEU A 171 88.78 -1.09 -73.34
N LYS A 172 89.47 -0.43 -72.40
CA LYS A 172 90.73 0.27 -72.68
C LYS A 172 91.79 -0.71 -73.20
N ALA A 173 91.97 -1.88 -72.57
CA ALA A 173 92.92 -2.88 -73.03
C ALA A 173 92.54 -3.42 -74.43
N ASN A 174 91.25 -3.68 -74.69
CA ASN A 174 90.76 -4.10 -76.00
C ASN A 174 90.96 -3.02 -77.07
N LEU A 175 90.65 -1.75 -76.75
CA LEU A 175 90.86 -0.64 -77.67
C LEU A 175 92.34 -0.35 -77.89
N GLU A 176 93.21 -0.48 -76.89
CA GLU A 176 94.66 -0.40 -77.08
C GLU A 176 95.18 -1.56 -77.96
N GLY A 177 94.56 -2.74 -77.89
CA GLY A 177 94.78 -3.85 -78.82
C GLY A 177 94.34 -3.51 -80.24
N GLN A 178 93.09 -3.08 -80.42
CA GLN A 178 92.53 -2.68 -81.71
C GLN A 178 93.24 -1.46 -82.31
N ILE A 179 93.69 -0.51 -81.50
CA ILE A 179 94.49 0.64 -81.97
C ILE A 179 95.83 0.16 -82.50
N LYS A 180 96.46 -0.86 -81.91
CA LYS A 180 97.68 -1.45 -82.49
C LYS A 180 97.39 -2.13 -83.82
N GLU A 181 96.34 -2.93 -83.89
CA GLU A 181 95.92 -3.60 -85.13
C GLU A 181 95.56 -2.58 -86.23
N LEU A 182 94.74 -1.59 -85.90
CA LEU A 182 94.37 -0.48 -86.78
C LEU A 182 95.56 0.41 -87.10
N TRP A 183 96.55 0.55 -86.23
CA TRP A 183 97.78 1.30 -86.54
C TRP A 183 98.60 0.56 -87.60
N ASP A 184 98.69 -0.77 -87.50
CA ASP A 184 99.33 -1.61 -88.51
C ASP A 184 98.55 -1.56 -89.85
N GLU A 185 97.22 -1.61 -89.79
CA GLU A 185 96.34 -1.44 -90.96
C GLU A 185 96.37 -0.01 -91.52
N PHE A 186 96.43 1.02 -90.70
CA PHE A 186 96.51 2.43 -91.11
C PHE A 186 97.88 2.74 -91.70
N GLN A 187 98.96 2.11 -91.24
CA GLN A 187 100.25 2.17 -91.93
C GLN A 187 100.16 1.55 -93.34
N ALA A 188 99.38 0.48 -93.51
CA ALA A 188 99.10 -0.13 -94.81
C ALA A 188 98.14 0.71 -95.67
N ALA A 189 97.12 1.33 -95.06
CA ALA A 189 96.11 2.13 -95.73
C ALA A 189 96.58 3.57 -96.02
N LEU A 190 97.48 4.17 -95.24
CA LEU A 190 98.10 5.47 -95.52
C LEU A 190 98.93 5.41 -96.82
N GLN A 191 99.62 4.28 -97.05
CA GLN A 191 100.25 3.97 -98.35
C GLN A 191 99.22 3.84 -99.49
N HIS A 192 97.99 3.41 -99.17
CA HIS A 192 96.87 3.28 -100.11
C HIS A 192 96.03 4.58 -100.24
N TYR A 193 96.11 5.51 -99.29
CA TYR A 193 95.27 6.70 -99.22
C TYR A 193 95.97 7.92 -99.84
N GLU A 194 97.30 7.99 -99.75
CA GLU A 194 98.11 8.91 -100.58
C GLU A 194 97.89 8.66 -102.08
N THR A 195 97.52 7.44 -102.46
CA THR A 195 97.32 7.04 -103.86
C THR A 195 95.88 7.23 -104.36
N SER A 196 94.87 7.44 -103.50
CA SER A 196 93.46 7.26 -103.93
C SER A 196 92.50 8.43 -103.74
N THR A 197 92.81 9.53 -103.05
CA THR A 197 91.69 10.38 -102.59
C THR A 197 91.89 11.89 -102.67
N ALA A 198 92.05 12.38 -103.90
CA ALA A 198 91.79 13.77 -104.28
C ALA A 198 90.33 14.01 -104.76
N GLU A 199 89.57 12.98 -105.15
CA GLU A 199 88.33 13.18 -105.95
C GLU A 199 87.01 13.21 -105.16
N LYS A 200 86.94 12.77 -103.90
CA LYS A 200 85.67 12.71 -103.13
C LYS A 200 85.30 13.96 -102.32
N ARG A 201 86.06 15.05 -102.45
CA ARG A 201 85.79 16.32 -101.72
C ARG A 201 84.68 17.17 -102.34
N ALA A 202 84.29 16.93 -103.60
CA ALA A 202 83.34 17.79 -104.32
C ALA A 202 81.86 17.36 -104.19
N GLU A 203 81.54 16.08 -103.95
CA GLU A 203 80.14 15.63 -103.80
C GLU A 203 79.52 15.96 -102.43
N PHE A 204 80.35 16.10 -101.39
CA PHE A 204 79.90 16.36 -100.02
C PHE A 204 79.32 17.78 -99.83
N GLU A 205 79.83 18.76 -100.56
CA GLU A 205 79.38 20.15 -100.48
C GLU A 205 77.97 20.35 -101.06
N ARG A 206 77.55 19.55 -102.05
CA ARG A 206 76.24 19.69 -102.71
C ARG A 206 75.09 19.14 -101.87
N LEU A 207 75.27 17.98 -101.23
CA LEU A 207 74.25 17.38 -100.35
C LEU A 207 74.03 18.19 -99.05
N ARG A 208 75.05 18.92 -98.58
CA ARG A 208 74.99 19.74 -97.36
C ARG A 208 74.03 20.93 -97.45
N ALA A 209 73.81 21.46 -98.66
CA ALA A 209 72.95 22.63 -98.88
C ALA A 209 71.45 22.29 -98.96
N GLU A 210 71.09 21.07 -99.39
CA GLU A 210 69.71 20.58 -99.42
C GLU A 210 69.22 20.17 -98.02
N ASP A 211 70.09 19.52 -97.23
CA ASP A 211 69.82 19.13 -95.84
C ASP A 211 69.54 20.33 -94.92
N SER A 212 70.24 21.46 -95.13
CA SER A 212 70.05 22.68 -94.34
C SER A 212 68.65 23.28 -94.49
N LYS A 213 68.05 23.18 -95.68
CA LYS A 213 66.69 23.72 -95.96
C LYS A 213 65.59 22.80 -95.40
N ALA A 214 65.77 21.48 -95.49
CA ALA A 214 64.87 20.50 -94.90
C ALA A 214 64.90 20.57 -93.36
N ALA A 215 66.08 20.74 -92.75
CA ALA A 215 66.24 20.87 -91.30
C ALA A 215 65.49 22.08 -90.73
N ALA A 216 65.53 23.24 -91.39
CA ALA A 216 64.85 24.45 -90.93
C ALA A 216 63.31 24.33 -90.97
N THR A 217 62.76 23.61 -91.96
CA THR A 217 61.30 23.37 -92.03
C THR A 217 60.83 22.34 -91.01
N ILE A 218 61.63 21.29 -90.76
CA ILE A 218 61.38 20.30 -89.72
C ILE A 218 61.41 20.95 -88.33
N GLU A 219 62.35 21.86 -88.07
CA GLU A 219 62.45 22.54 -86.77
C GLU A 219 61.23 23.42 -86.46
N SER A 220 60.72 24.13 -87.47
CA SER A 220 59.48 24.93 -87.40
C SER A 220 58.25 24.06 -87.09
N GLN A 221 58.10 22.93 -87.77
CA GLN A 221 57.01 22.00 -87.53
C GLN A 221 57.15 21.29 -86.18
N MET A 222 58.36 20.90 -85.76
CA MET A 222 58.67 20.31 -84.45
C MET A 222 58.29 21.25 -83.30
N LYS A 223 58.58 22.56 -83.40
CA LYS A 223 58.17 23.56 -82.39
C LYS A 223 56.64 23.68 -82.28
N LYS A 224 55.91 23.69 -83.41
CA LYS A 224 54.43 23.70 -83.40
C LYS A 224 53.86 22.43 -82.78
N LEU A 225 54.46 21.26 -83.08
CA LEU A 225 54.04 19.97 -82.57
C LEU A 225 54.34 19.83 -81.06
N ALA A 226 55.46 20.36 -80.59
CA ALA A 226 55.79 20.46 -79.16
C ALA A 226 54.77 21.32 -78.41
N ASN A 227 54.47 22.52 -78.90
CA ASN A 227 53.48 23.42 -78.27
C ASN A 227 52.06 22.80 -78.22
N LEU A 228 51.65 22.08 -79.27
CA LEU A 228 50.37 21.36 -79.27
C LEU A 228 50.36 20.18 -78.31
N ARG A 229 51.46 19.41 -78.23
CA ARG A 229 51.61 18.31 -77.26
C ARG A 229 51.54 18.82 -75.82
N GLU A 230 52.19 19.94 -75.52
CA GLU A 230 52.19 20.54 -74.19
C GLU A 230 50.79 21.04 -73.79
N LYS A 231 50.05 21.66 -74.71
CA LYS A 231 48.63 22.02 -74.49
C LYS A 231 47.74 20.80 -74.25
N ILE A 232 47.95 19.71 -75.01
CA ILE A 232 47.20 18.46 -74.81
C ILE A 232 47.54 17.85 -73.45
N ALA A 233 48.81 17.85 -73.04
CA ALA A 233 49.23 17.35 -71.73
C ALA A 233 48.59 18.17 -70.59
N ALA A 234 48.61 19.50 -70.69
CA ALA A 234 48.00 20.39 -69.69
C ALA A 234 46.47 20.17 -69.59
N LEU A 235 45.76 20.02 -70.72
CA LEU A 235 44.33 19.74 -70.72
C LEU A 235 44.01 18.35 -70.15
N LYS A 236 44.82 17.32 -70.45
CA LYS A 236 44.67 15.98 -69.87
C LYS A 236 44.90 15.99 -68.35
N GLN A 237 45.91 16.71 -67.87
CA GLN A 237 46.19 16.84 -66.45
C GLN A 237 45.06 17.57 -65.72
N ARG A 238 44.51 18.63 -66.32
CA ARG A 238 43.34 19.35 -65.79
C ARG A 238 42.07 18.50 -65.79
N LEU A 239 41.86 17.67 -66.81
CA LEU A 239 40.74 16.72 -66.85
C LEU A 239 40.88 15.65 -65.76
N ALA A 240 42.08 15.10 -65.60
CA ALA A 240 42.38 14.09 -64.58
C ALA A 240 42.17 14.65 -63.16
N SER A 241 42.68 15.85 -62.87
CA SER A 241 42.50 16.48 -61.56
C SER A 241 41.04 16.84 -61.28
N LEU A 242 40.29 17.29 -62.29
CA LEU A 242 38.85 17.55 -62.14
C LEU A 242 38.08 16.24 -61.89
N SER A 243 38.40 15.16 -62.61
CA SER A 243 37.75 13.86 -62.45
C SER A 243 38.02 13.24 -61.07
N SER A 244 39.29 13.28 -60.62
CA SER A 244 39.66 12.82 -59.27
C SER A 244 38.94 13.62 -58.21
N GLY A 245 38.91 14.96 -58.33
CA GLY A 245 38.22 15.82 -57.37
C GLY A 245 36.71 15.59 -57.34
N THR A 246 36.07 15.25 -58.47
CA THR A 246 34.64 14.88 -58.50
C THR A 246 34.39 13.50 -57.90
N ASP A 247 35.28 12.54 -58.13
CA ASP A 247 35.17 11.19 -57.58
C ASP A 247 35.38 11.21 -56.07
N ASP A 248 36.39 11.91 -55.57
CA ASP A 248 36.65 12.09 -54.14
C ASP A 248 35.44 12.71 -53.45
N ARG A 249 34.88 13.78 -54.02
CA ARG A 249 33.68 14.44 -53.50
C ARG A 249 32.45 13.54 -53.52
N ASN A 250 32.27 12.74 -54.58
CA ASN A 250 31.20 11.75 -54.63
C ASN A 250 31.39 10.66 -53.56
N THR A 251 32.61 10.19 -53.33
CA THR A 251 32.87 9.20 -52.29
C THR A 251 32.59 9.76 -50.90
N GLU A 252 32.98 11.00 -50.60
CA GLU A 252 32.65 11.67 -49.33
C GLU A 252 31.14 11.80 -49.15
N LEU A 253 30.41 12.28 -50.16
CA LEU A 253 28.95 12.39 -50.10
C LEU A 253 28.27 11.03 -49.90
N THR A 254 28.79 9.95 -50.50
CA THR A 254 28.26 8.60 -50.27
C THR A 254 28.50 8.10 -48.84
N LYS A 255 29.67 8.41 -48.26
CA LYS A 255 29.99 8.08 -46.86
C LYS A 255 29.10 8.86 -45.89
N GLU A 256 28.92 10.16 -46.11
CA GLU A 256 28.02 11.00 -45.31
C GLU A 256 26.57 10.51 -45.40
N LYS A 257 26.10 10.20 -46.61
CA LYS A 257 24.77 9.62 -46.82
C LYS A 257 24.62 8.31 -46.04
N ALA A 258 25.60 7.40 -46.12
CA ALA A 258 25.59 6.15 -45.39
C ALA A 258 25.51 6.37 -43.88
N ALA A 259 26.35 7.26 -43.33
CA ALA A 259 26.35 7.61 -41.91
C ALA A 259 25.00 8.20 -41.45
N ILE A 260 24.41 9.13 -42.23
CA ILE A 260 23.09 9.69 -41.92
C ILE A 260 22.00 8.61 -41.97
N THR A 261 22.05 7.71 -42.96
CA THR A 261 21.06 6.61 -43.04
C THR A 261 21.18 5.66 -41.85
N GLU A 262 22.39 5.33 -41.40
CA GLU A 262 22.62 4.50 -40.23
C GLU A 262 22.08 5.18 -38.95
N GLN A 263 22.37 6.48 -38.76
CA GLN A 263 21.82 7.26 -37.66
C GLN A 263 20.28 7.30 -37.69
N ALA A 264 19.68 7.46 -38.88
CA ALA A 264 18.22 7.44 -39.04
C ALA A 264 17.62 6.06 -38.71
N HIS A 265 18.28 4.96 -39.09
CA HIS A 265 17.87 3.61 -38.72
C HIS A 265 17.99 3.38 -37.22
N ALA A 266 19.08 3.81 -36.58
CA ALA A 266 19.27 3.73 -35.15
C ALA A 266 18.20 4.52 -34.37
N LEU A 267 17.89 5.74 -34.82
CA LEU A 267 16.81 6.57 -34.27
C LEU A 267 15.44 5.90 -34.42
N LYS A 268 15.11 5.35 -35.59
CA LYS A 268 13.86 4.59 -35.81
C LYS A 268 13.77 3.37 -34.90
N ALA A 269 14.87 2.64 -34.72
CA ALA A 269 14.91 1.49 -33.81
C ALA A 269 14.68 1.92 -32.36
N ARG A 270 15.32 3.02 -31.92
CA ARG A 270 15.12 3.60 -30.59
C ARG A 270 13.68 4.04 -30.38
N LEU A 271 13.09 4.73 -31.35
CA LEU A 271 11.69 5.19 -31.32
C LEU A 271 10.70 4.01 -31.24
N LYS A 272 10.98 2.92 -31.97
CA LYS A 272 10.16 1.70 -31.89
C LYS A 272 10.23 1.08 -30.49
N ARG A 273 11.43 0.98 -29.91
CA ARG A 273 11.63 0.44 -28.55
C ARG A 273 10.93 1.30 -27.49
N THR A 274 11.00 2.63 -27.58
CA THR A 274 10.30 3.52 -26.63
C THR A 274 8.79 3.37 -26.77
N ARG A 275 8.25 3.37 -28.00
CA ARG A 275 6.81 3.16 -28.22
C ARG A 275 6.32 1.80 -27.69
N GLU A 276 7.08 0.73 -27.86
CA GLU A 276 6.74 -0.58 -27.32
C GLU A 276 6.79 -0.59 -25.79
N ARG A 277 7.79 0.06 -25.18
CA ARG A 277 7.89 0.22 -23.72
C ARG A 277 6.69 0.99 -23.17
N ASP A 278 6.36 2.13 -23.77
CA ASP A 278 5.26 2.98 -23.33
C ASP A 278 3.92 2.25 -23.49
N ARG A 279 3.73 1.53 -24.60
CA ARG A 279 2.54 0.69 -24.81
C ARG A 279 2.40 -0.39 -23.75
N ARG A 280 3.50 -1.05 -23.36
CA ARG A 280 3.48 -2.06 -22.28
C ARG A 280 3.18 -1.41 -20.93
N ALA A 281 3.81 -0.28 -20.62
CA ALA A 281 3.56 0.44 -19.37
C ALA A 281 2.08 0.88 -19.25
N LEU A 282 1.51 1.43 -20.32
CA LEU A 282 0.10 1.82 -20.37
C LEU A 282 -0.83 0.60 -20.19
N ALA A 283 -0.52 -0.53 -20.83
CA ALA A 283 -1.30 -1.75 -20.66
C ALA A 283 -1.27 -2.24 -19.20
N THR A 284 -0.09 -2.25 -18.56
CA THR A 284 0.05 -2.64 -17.15
C THR A 284 -0.73 -1.70 -16.23
N ILE A 285 -0.60 -0.39 -16.40
CA ILE A 285 -1.33 0.60 -15.60
C ILE A 285 -2.84 0.45 -15.80
N ALA A 286 -3.31 0.23 -17.02
CA ALA A 286 -4.74 0.03 -17.29
C ALA A 286 -5.30 -1.22 -16.60
N VAL A 287 -4.54 -2.32 -16.61
CA VAL A 287 -4.93 -3.55 -15.91
C VAL A 287 -4.96 -3.32 -14.39
N GLN A 288 -3.91 -2.73 -13.82
CA GLN A 288 -3.85 -2.44 -12.39
C GLN A 288 -4.96 -1.46 -11.95
N ALA A 289 -5.24 -0.44 -12.75
CA ALA A 289 -6.33 0.50 -12.48
C ALA A 289 -7.68 -0.22 -12.47
N LYS A 290 -7.94 -1.11 -13.44
CA LYS A 290 -9.17 -1.90 -13.50
C LYS A 290 -9.30 -2.87 -12.32
N GLU A 291 -8.22 -3.53 -11.91
CA GLU A 291 -8.22 -4.39 -10.73
C GLU A 291 -8.51 -3.60 -9.44
N CYS A 292 -7.90 -2.42 -9.30
CA CYS A 292 -8.17 -1.52 -8.18
C CYS A 292 -9.62 -1.03 -8.17
N GLU A 293 -10.15 -0.66 -9.34
CA GLU A 293 -11.55 -0.25 -9.51
C GLU A 293 -12.50 -1.37 -9.07
N GLN A 294 -12.27 -2.60 -9.54
CA GLN A 294 -13.08 -3.78 -9.15
C GLN A 294 -13.00 -4.04 -7.64
N LYS A 295 -11.82 -3.95 -7.02
CA LYS A 295 -11.66 -4.10 -5.57
C LYS A 295 -12.40 -3.02 -4.80
N LEU A 296 -12.37 -1.77 -5.28
CA LEU A 296 -13.11 -0.67 -4.67
C LEU A 296 -14.62 -0.82 -4.83
N GLN A 297 -15.10 -1.25 -6.01
CA GLN A 297 -16.50 -1.57 -6.24
C GLN A 297 -17.00 -2.68 -5.31
N ALA A 298 -16.24 -3.77 -5.15
CA ALA A 298 -16.59 -4.85 -4.23
C ALA A 298 -16.68 -4.35 -2.77
N LYS A 299 -15.74 -3.49 -2.32
CA LYS A 299 -15.81 -2.88 -0.99
C LYS A 299 -17.02 -1.97 -0.84
N LEU A 300 -17.35 -1.21 -1.88
CA LEU A 300 -18.51 -0.32 -1.90
C LEU A 300 -19.82 -1.11 -1.85
N GLU A 301 -19.92 -2.23 -2.57
CA GLU A 301 -21.06 -3.14 -2.48
C GLU A 301 -21.19 -3.76 -1.09
N ALA A 302 -20.09 -4.20 -0.47
CA ALA A 302 -20.10 -4.71 0.89
C ALA A 302 -20.56 -3.64 1.90
N ALA A 303 -20.06 -2.40 1.78
CA ALA A 303 -20.47 -1.29 2.62
C ALA A 303 -21.96 -0.96 2.43
N ARG A 304 -22.45 -0.94 1.19
CA ARG A 304 -23.90 -0.76 0.89
C ARG A 304 -24.75 -1.86 1.51
N LYS A 305 -24.30 -3.13 1.44
CA LYS A 305 -25.01 -4.25 2.08
C LYS A 305 -25.06 -4.08 3.59
N VAL A 306 -23.94 -3.69 4.23
CA VAL A 306 -23.89 -3.43 5.69
C VAL A 306 -24.85 -2.30 6.07
N LEU A 307 -24.85 -1.20 5.33
CA LEU A 307 -25.77 -0.07 5.58
C LEU A 307 -27.23 -0.48 5.38
N SER A 308 -27.54 -1.20 4.30
CA SER A 308 -28.91 -1.67 4.03
C SER A 308 -29.39 -2.64 5.11
N LEU A 309 -28.55 -3.56 5.57
CA LEU A 309 -28.88 -4.44 6.69
C LEU A 309 -29.06 -3.65 7.99
N ALA A 310 -28.20 -2.67 8.28
CA ALA A 310 -28.33 -1.81 9.44
C ALA A 310 -29.65 -1.01 9.42
N GLU A 311 -30.07 -0.50 8.27
CA GLU A 311 -31.35 0.18 8.09
C GLU A 311 -32.55 -0.75 8.31
N VAL A 312 -32.49 -1.98 7.79
CA VAL A 312 -33.55 -2.99 8.01
C VAL A 312 -33.62 -3.39 9.48
N CYS A 313 -32.49 -3.66 10.13
CA CYS A 313 -32.43 -3.99 11.55
C CYS A 313 -32.96 -2.83 12.41
N ARG A 314 -32.62 -1.58 12.08
CA ARG A 314 -33.08 -0.39 12.82
C ARG A 314 -34.60 -0.20 12.80
N LYS A 315 -35.31 -0.76 11.82
CA LYS A 315 -36.78 -0.75 11.80
C LYS A 315 -37.40 -1.61 12.92
N LEU A 316 -36.68 -2.65 13.36
CA LEU A 316 -37.13 -3.57 14.41
C LEU A 316 -36.70 -3.14 15.81
N GLU A 317 -35.84 -2.11 15.92
CA GLU A 317 -35.40 -1.55 17.20
C GLU A 317 -36.53 -0.72 17.84
N SER A 318 -36.60 -0.74 19.18
CA SER A 318 -37.53 0.10 19.93
C SER A 318 -37.13 1.58 19.83
N ASP A 319 -38.06 2.49 20.14
CA ASP A 319 -37.75 3.93 20.07
C ASP A 319 -36.73 4.35 21.15
N GLU A 320 -36.72 3.67 22.29
CA GLU A 320 -35.68 3.84 23.32
C GLU A 320 -34.29 3.49 22.78
N GLU A 321 -34.15 2.39 22.05
CA GLU A 321 -32.88 1.94 21.46
C GLU A 321 -32.44 2.83 20.29
N LYS A 322 -33.38 3.42 19.56
CA LYS A 322 -33.06 4.37 18.48
C LYS A 322 -32.51 5.70 19.03
N VAL A 323 -32.95 6.12 20.22
CA VAL A 323 -32.59 7.38 20.86
C VAL A 323 -31.35 7.23 21.75
N LEU A 324 -31.24 6.13 22.51
CA LEU A 324 -30.07 5.74 23.30
C LEU A 324 -29.55 4.36 22.87
N PRO A 325 -28.78 4.27 21.76
CA PRO A 325 -28.27 3.00 21.25
C PRO A 325 -27.18 2.37 22.13
N PHE A 326 -26.59 3.14 23.05
CA PHE A 326 -25.46 2.73 23.87
C PHE A 326 -25.75 3.05 25.33
N TYR A 327 -25.69 2.02 26.17
CA TYR A 327 -25.91 2.11 27.62
C TYR A 327 -24.59 2.46 28.30
N ALA A 328 -24.67 3.11 29.46
CA ALA A 328 -23.49 3.29 30.31
C ALA A 328 -23.00 1.92 30.77
N ASP A 329 -21.68 1.72 30.79
CA ASP A 329 -21.10 0.49 31.31
C ASP A 329 -21.45 0.37 32.79
N THR A 330 -22.29 -0.60 33.12
CA THR A 330 -22.63 -0.94 34.50
C THR A 330 -21.53 -1.75 35.19
N ILE A 331 -20.47 -2.09 34.45
CA ILE A 331 -19.32 -2.85 34.92
C ILE A 331 -18.23 -1.84 35.27
N THR A 332 -17.76 -1.87 36.51
CA THR A 332 -16.64 -1.03 36.96
C THR A 332 -15.33 -1.52 36.34
N ASP A 333 -14.36 -0.62 36.11
CA ASP A 333 -13.05 -0.99 35.54
C ASP A 333 -12.37 -2.13 36.32
N ASP A 334 -12.55 -2.15 37.65
CA ASP A 334 -12.05 -3.20 38.57
C ASP A 334 -12.70 -4.58 38.33
N GLU A 335 -13.91 -4.61 37.78
CA GLU A 335 -14.69 -5.81 37.53
C GLU A 335 -14.44 -6.34 36.11
N VAL A 336 -14.16 -5.43 35.16
CA VAL A 336 -13.59 -5.77 33.85
C VAL A 336 -12.22 -6.42 34.00
N GLU A 337 -11.34 -5.87 34.85
CA GLU A 337 -10.00 -6.42 35.09
C GLU A 337 -10.07 -7.81 35.77
N ARG A 338 -11.00 -7.99 36.71
CA ARG A 338 -11.27 -9.30 37.34
C ARG A 338 -11.77 -10.34 36.33
N LEU A 339 -12.74 -10.00 35.49
CA LEU A 339 -13.26 -10.91 34.46
C LEU A 339 -12.23 -11.22 33.36
N GLN A 340 -11.35 -10.28 33.03
CA GLN A 340 -10.24 -10.51 32.09
C GLN A 340 -9.21 -11.48 32.67
N ASN A 341 -8.91 -11.36 33.97
CA ASN A 341 -8.00 -12.27 34.68
C ASN A 341 -8.62 -13.68 34.83
N GLU A 342 -9.90 -13.79 35.17
CA GLU A 342 -10.62 -15.08 35.23
C GLU A 342 -10.75 -15.75 33.85
N ALA A 343 -10.99 -14.98 32.78
CA ALA A 343 -11.04 -15.50 31.42
C ALA A 343 -9.65 -15.99 30.95
N ALA A 344 -8.58 -15.29 31.31
CA ALA A 344 -7.20 -15.68 31.03
C ALA A 344 -6.79 -16.96 31.78
N GLU A 345 -7.32 -17.18 32.98
CA GLU A 345 -7.12 -18.42 33.75
C GLU A 345 -7.90 -19.62 33.18
N THR A 346 -9.09 -19.38 32.61
CA THR A 346 -9.95 -20.46 32.10
C THR A 346 -9.57 -20.95 30.70
N THR A 347 -8.83 -20.15 29.91
CA THR A 347 -8.50 -20.46 28.49
C THR A 347 -7.00 -20.52 28.19
N GLN A 348 -6.21 -21.18 29.05
CA GLN A 348 -4.76 -21.34 28.84
C GLN A 348 -4.34 -22.17 27.60
N ALA A 349 -5.25 -22.91 26.94
CA ALA A 349 -4.90 -23.74 25.78
C ALA A 349 -5.27 -23.12 24.42
N ASP A 350 -6.45 -22.51 24.28
CA ASP A 350 -6.97 -22.08 22.97
C ASP A 350 -6.86 -20.56 22.71
N ALA A 351 -6.78 -19.73 23.76
CA ALA A 351 -6.66 -18.28 23.60
C ALA A 351 -5.30 -17.86 23.01
N ALA A 352 -4.23 -18.60 23.32
CA ALA A 352 -2.89 -18.35 22.77
C ALA A 352 -2.86 -18.51 21.23
N THR A 353 -3.62 -19.46 20.69
CA THR A 353 -3.71 -19.69 19.23
C THR A 353 -4.57 -18.62 18.56
N ILE A 354 -5.66 -18.16 19.19
CA ILE A 354 -6.52 -17.10 18.66
C ILE A 354 -5.80 -15.74 18.65
N VAL A 355 -5.03 -15.44 19.69
CA VAL A 355 -4.18 -14.24 19.76
C VAL A 355 -3.00 -14.31 18.77
N ALA A 356 -2.43 -15.50 18.55
CA ALA A 356 -1.37 -15.70 17.56
C ALA A 356 -1.86 -15.60 16.10
N VAL A 357 -3.08 -16.06 15.79
CA VAL A 357 -3.70 -15.91 14.46
C VAL A 357 -4.05 -14.44 14.15
N ALA A 358 -4.25 -13.61 15.17
CA ALA A 358 -4.45 -12.16 15.01
C ALA A 358 -3.16 -11.38 14.66
N TYR A 359 -1.99 -12.02 14.77
CA TYR A 359 -0.68 -11.44 14.44
C TYR A 359 -0.25 -11.76 13.01
N ASP A 360 -1.15 -11.60 12.02
CA ASP A 360 -0.74 -11.80 10.62
C ASP A 360 0.09 -10.59 10.11
N ARG A 361 1.25 -10.97 9.57
CA ARG A 361 2.52 -10.26 9.45
C ARG A 361 2.52 -9.20 8.33
N ARG A 362 1.37 -8.66 7.94
CA ARG A 362 1.24 -7.74 6.78
C ARG A 362 0.36 -6.51 6.95
N ASN A 363 -0.46 -6.41 8.00
CA ASN A 363 -1.30 -5.22 8.23
C ASN A 363 -1.05 -4.62 9.61
N ARG A 364 -0.38 -3.45 9.64
CA ARG A 364 -0.16 -2.61 10.84
C ARG A 364 -1.45 -1.94 11.38
N ARG A 365 -2.58 -2.64 11.40
CA ARG A 365 -3.78 -2.20 12.12
C ARG A 365 -4.42 -3.43 12.74
N ILE A 366 -4.19 -3.57 14.03
CA ILE A 366 -4.95 -4.45 14.93
C ILE A 366 -6.43 -4.16 14.65
N HIS A 367 -7.18 -5.17 14.21
CA HIS A 367 -8.63 -5.12 14.38
C HIS A 367 -8.87 -5.25 15.88
N THR A 368 -8.84 -4.12 16.58
CA THR A 368 -9.28 -4.07 17.96
C THR A 368 -10.79 -4.34 17.91
N TYR A 369 -11.22 -5.50 18.39
CA TYR A 369 -12.64 -5.79 18.62
C TYR A 369 -13.29 -4.73 19.52
N GLU A 370 -12.48 -3.92 20.21
CA GLU A 370 -12.82 -2.67 20.87
C GLU A 370 -13.59 -1.68 19.98
N ALA A 371 -13.29 -1.57 18.68
CA ALA A 371 -14.03 -0.72 17.75
C ALA A 371 -15.48 -1.19 17.52
N LEU A 372 -15.77 -2.46 17.81
CA LEU A 372 -17.10 -3.07 17.78
C LEU A 372 -17.69 -3.26 19.18
N SER A 373 -17.04 -2.78 20.24
CA SER A 373 -17.52 -2.93 21.63
C SER A 373 -18.96 -2.44 21.80
N ASN A 374 -19.27 -1.26 21.25
CA ASN A 374 -20.60 -0.68 21.27
C ASN A 374 -21.63 -1.46 20.45
N PHE A 375 -21.21 -2.13 19.37
CA PHE A 375 -22.08 -3.05 18.62
C PHE A 375 -22.44 -4.26 19.47
N TRP A 376 -21.45 -4.86 20.15
CA TRP A 376 -21.66 -6.02 21.02
C TRP A 376 -22.48 -5.68 22.26
N LYS A 377 -22.30 -4.50 22.86
CA LYS A 377 -23.19 -4.02 23.93
C LYS A 377 -24.64 -3.99 23.45
N ARG A 378 -24.90 -3.40 22.28
CA ARG A 378 -26.24 -3.32 21.70
C ARG A 378 -26.82 -4.71 21.40
N TYR A 379 -26.02 -5.60 20.83
CA TYR A 379 -26.41 -6.99 20.57
C TYR A 379 -26.76 -7.75 21.86
N ASN A 380 -25.92 -7.64 22.89
CA ASN A 380 -26.09 -8.34 24.15
C ASN A 380 -27.34 -7.88 24.91
N LYS A 381 -27.66 -6.57 24.91
CA LYS A 381 -28.92 -6.11 25.51
C LYS A 381 -30.11 -6.73 24.81
N VAL A 382 -30.19 -6.64 23.48
CA VAL A 382 -31.31 -7.21 22.72
C VAL A 382 -31.40 -8.72 22.94
N LEU A 383 -30.27 -9.41 23.11
CA LEU A 383 -30.25 -10.83 23.47
C LEU A 383 -30.84 -11.08 24.88
N LEU A 384 -30.51 -10.25 25.87
CA LEU A 384 -31.10 -10.34 27.21
C LEU A 384 -32.61 -10.06 27.18
N ASP A 385 -33.03 -9.04 26.44
CA ASP A 385 -34.44 -8.69 26.27
C ASP A 385 -35.20 -9.85 25.60
N LYS A 386 -34.61 -10.47 24.56
CA LYS A 386 -35.16 -11.68 23.93
C LYS A 386 -35.32 -12.82 24.93
N LEU A 387 -34.30 -13.09 25.74
CA LEU A 387 -34.33 -14.17 26.74
C LEU A 387 -35.37 -13.88 27.84
N ALA A 388 -35.53 -12.63 28.25
CA ALA A 388 -36.56 -12.23 29.21
C ALA A 388 -37.97 -12.47 28.66
N VAL A 389 -38.23 -12.05 27.41
CA VAL A 389 -39.51 -12.29 26.73
C VAL A 389 -39.78 -13.79 26.54
N GLU A 390 -38.77 -14.57 26.17
CA GLU A 390 -38.88 -16.03 26.06
C GLU A 390 -39.26 -16.68 27.40
N ARG A 391 -38.69 -16.19 28.51
CA ARG A 391 -39.03 -16.67 29.86
C ARG A 391 -40.44 -16.27 30.29
N GLU A 392 -40.84 -15.02 30.08
CA GLU A 392 -42.23 -14.59 30.38
C GLU A 392 -43.24 -15.38 29.56
N ARG A 393 -42.96 -15.60 28.27
CA ARG A 393 -43.80 -16.44 27.42
C ARG A 393 -43.92 -17.85 27.97
N ALA A 394 -42.82 -18.47 28.41
CA ALA A 394 -42.86 -19.80 28.99
C ALA A 394 -43.71 -19.85 30.27
N LEU A 395 -43.58 -18.86 31.16
CA LEU A 395 -44.40 -18.75 32.37
C LEU A 395 -45.89 -18.57 32.03
N LEU A 396 -46.22 -17.69 31.07
CA LEU A 396 -47.59 -17.49 30.62
C LEU A 396 -48.16 -18.75 29.95
N GLU A 397 -47.35 -19.54 29.24
CA GLU A 397 -47.75 -20.82 28.69
C GLU A 397 -48.07 -21.82 29.82
N GLU A 398 -47.22 -21.91 30.85
CA GLU A 398 -47.47 -22.72 32.05
C GLU A 398 -48.75 -22.29 32.77
N GLU A 399 -48.92 -21.01 33.10
CA GLU A 399 -50.13 -20.47 33.72
C GLU A 399 -51.38 -20.73 32.85
N ASN A 400 -51.28 -20.60 31.53
CA ASN A 400 -52.40 -20.92 30.64
C ASN A 400 -52.76 -22.41 30.72
N THR A 401 -51.77 -23.30 30.79
CA THR A 401 -52.02 -24.72 30.97
C THR A 401 -52.67 -25.02 32.32
N GLU A 402 -52.23 -24.36 33.40
CA GLU A 402 -52.81 -24.49 34.74
C GLU A 402 -54.25 -23.99 34.77
N LEU A 403 -54.52 -22.80 34.20
CA LEU A 403 -55.87 -22.25 34.11
C LEU A 403 -56.80 -23.12 33.27
N ARG A 404 -56.30 -23.69 32.16
CA ARG A 404 -57.07 -24.68 31.38
C ARG A 404 -57.35 -25.94 32.19
N ASN A 405 -56.40 -26.40 33.00
CA ASN A 405 -56.59 -27.56 33.87
C ASN A 405 -57.61 -27.27 34.98
N ILE A 406 -57.54 -26.11 35.63
CA ILE A 406 -58.51 -25.68 36.65
C ILE A 406 -59.91 -25.52 36.02
N LEU A 407 -60.00 -24.91 34.83
CA LEU A 407 -61.27 -24.77 34.12
C LEU A 407 -61.83 -26.15 33.75
N LYS A 408 -60.96 -27.09 33.30
CA LYS A 408 -61.36 -28.47 33.06
C LYS A 408 -61.92 -29.11 34.34
N GLN A 409 -61.19 -29.02 35.47
CA GLN A 409 -61.65 -29.52 36.77
C GLN A 409 -62.98 -28.89 37.24
N TYR A 410 -63.17 -27.59 37.01
CA TYR A 410 -64.42 -26.90 37.36
C TYR A 410 -65.60 -27.38 36.50
N LEU A 411 -65.40 -27.53 35.19
CA LEU A 411 -66.40 -28.07 34.28
C LEU A 411 -66.72 -29.54 34.59
N ASP A 412 -65.70 -30.32 34.91
CA ASP A 412 -65.82 -31.70 35.38
C ASP A 412 -66.54 -31.79 36.74
N GLY A 413 -66.39 -30.79 37.62
CA GLY A 413 -67.12 -30.71 38.89
C GLY A 413 -68.61 -30.35 38.75
N ILE A 414 -69.01 -29.71 37.65
CA ILE A 414 -70.40 -29.26 37.39
C ILE A 414 -71.13 -30.20 36.44
N SER A 415 -70.42 -30.82 35.50
CA SER A 415 -70.98 -31.76 34.54
C SER A 415 -70.77 -33.20 35.01
N VAL A 416 -71.78 -34.05 34.80
CA VAL A 416 -71.66 -35.49 35.09
C VAL A 416 -71.23 -36.20 33.81
N SER A 417 -69.92 -36.40 33.65
CA SER A 417 -69.32 -37.12 32.51
C SER A 417 -68.70 -38.45 32.98
N GLU A 418 -68.48 -39.38 32.03
CA GLU A 418 -67.94 -40.72 32.32
C GLU A 418 -66.51 -40.68 32.86
N GLU A 419 -65.69 -39.71 32.42
CA GLU A 419 -64.34 -39.47 32.96
C GLU A 419 -64.36 -39.07 34.44
N VAL A 420 -65.36 -38.29 34.86
CA VAL A 420 -65.51 -37.83 36.25
C VAL A 420 -65.97 -38.95 37.17
N LEU A 421 -66.79 -39.89 36.67
CA LEU A 421 -67.24 -41.06 37.43
C LEU A 421 -66.15 -42.13 37.61
N ALA A 422 -65.17 -42.17 36.70
CA ALA A 422 -64.03 -43.08 36.77
C ALA A 422 -62.93 -42.62 37.75
N GLN A 423 -62.88 -41.33 38.07
CA GLN A 423 -61.91 -40.73 39.00
C GLN A 423 -62.54 -40.53 40.39
N ASP A 424 -61.71 -40.41 41.42
CA ASP A 424 -62.16 -40.11 42.78
C ASP A 424 -62.90 -38.76 42.78
N ASN A 425 -64.19 -38.77 43.13
CA ASN A 425 -65.09 -37.62 42.98
C ASN A 425 -65.95 -37.42 44.25
N THR A 426 -66.64 -36.29 44.34
CA THR A 426 -67.58 -36.00 45.44
C THR A 426 -68.98 -36.54 45.21
N LEU A 427 -69.26 -37.08 44.01
CA LEU A 427 -70.57 -37.61 43.62
C LEU A 427 -70.77 -39.08 44.08
N LEU A 428 -69.72 -39.90 44.09
CA LEU A 428 -69.77 -41.31 44.51
C LEU A 428 -68.55 -41.67 45.38
N ILE A 429 -68.75 -41.60 46.70
CA ILE A 429 -67.68 -41.77 47.67
C ILE A 429 -67.56 -43.24 48.07
N VAL A 430 -66.50 -43.91 47.62
CA VAL A 430 -66.20 -45.31 47.96
C VAL A 430 -65.00 -45.37 48.90
N ASN A 431 -65.15 -46.02 50.05
CA ASN A 431 -64.07 -46.20 51.05
C ASN A 431 -63.42 -44.91 51.54
N GLY A 432 -64.17 -43.80 51.59
CA GLY A 432 -63.68 -42.49 52.06
C GLY A 432 -62.69 -41.81 51.14
N ARG A 433 -62.55 -42.27 49.89
CA ARG A 433 -61.73 -41.61 48.86
C ARG A 433 -62.53 -40.50 48.20
N THR A 434 -62.08 -39.26 48.34
CA THR A 434 -62.69 -38.07 47.73
C THR A 434 -61.62 -37.09 47.31
N ASN A 435 -61.88 -36.34 46.23
CA ASN A 435 -61.02 -35.26 45.74
C ASN A 435 -61.23 -33.90 46.45
N ALA A 436 -62.14 -33.81 47.42
CA ALA A 436 -62.38 -32.61 48.25
C ALA A 436 -62.08 -32.88 49.74
N PRO A 437 -61.55 -31.88 50.49
CA PRO A 437 -61.32 -32.01 51.92
C PRO A 437 -62.67 -32.05 52.67
N MET A 438 -63.03 -33.21 53.21
CA MET A 438 -64.16 -33.31 54.14
C MET A 438 -63.76 -32.80 55.53
N ASN A 439 -64.18 -31.59 55.88
CA ASN A 439 -64.26 -31.19 57.29
C ASN A 439 -65.52 -31.80 57.90
N VAL A 440 -65.42 -33.03 58.41
CA VAL A 440 -66.51 -33.64 59.18
C VAL A 440 -66.37 -33.18 60.65
N PRO A 441 -67.40 -32.57 61.26
CA PRO A 441 -67.41 -32.34 62.72
C PRO A 441 -67.42 -33.70 63.41
N VAL A 442 -66.35 -34.01 64.14
CA VAL A 442 -66.22 -35.27 64.88
C VAL A 442 -67.16 -35.22 66.09
N GLY A 443 -68.35 -35.81 65.96
CA GLY A 443 -69.36 -35.80 67.03
C GLY A 443 -70.42 -36.89 66.94
N ASP A 444 -70.24 -37.94 66.12
CA ASP A 444 -71.19 -39.06 66.08
C ASP A 444 -70.47 -40.39 66.35
N SER A 445 -70.84 -41.04 67.45
CA SER A 445 -70.22 -42.24 68.01
C SER A 445 -70.55 -43.54 67.24
N ARG A 446 -71.21 -43.44 66.08
CA ARG A 446 -71.54 -44.56 65.19
C ARG A 446 -70.57 -44.77 64.03
N VAL A 447 -69.62 -43.85 63.83
CA VAL A 447 -68.55 -43.98 62.82
C VAL A 447 -67.21 -44.17 63.54
N ALA A 448 -67.04 -45.34 64.17
CA ALA A 448 -65.74 -45.76 64.66
C ALA A 448 -64.86 -46.16 63.47
N ARG A 449 -63.72 -45.48 63.30
CA ARG A 449 -62.66 -45.91 62.38
C ARG A 449 -62.24 -47.34 62.74
N ALA A 450 -62.30 -48.26 61.78
CA ALA A 450 -61.64 -49.56 61.89
C ALA A 450 -60.14 -49.34 62.12
N GLN A 451 -59.61 -49.86 63.24
CA GLN A 451 -58.17 -49.81 63.50
C GLN A 451 -57.43 -50.70 62.48
N PRO A 452 -56.29 -50.27 61.93
CA PRO A 452 -55.50 -51.10 61.03
C PRO A 452 -54.87 -52.26 61.81
N THR A 453 -54.96 -53.45 61.23
CA THR A 453 -54.31 -54.67 61.72
C THR A 453 -52.80 -54.48 61.71
N VAL A 454 -52.19 -54.35 62.88
CA VAL A 454 -50.73 -54.37 63.07
C VAL A 454 -50.29 -55.82 63.12
N VAL A 455 -49.49 -56.26 62.14
CA VAL A 455 -48.82 -57.56 62.18
C VAL A 455 -47.39 -57.34 62.64
N GLU A 456 -47.07 -57.75 63.86
CA GLU A 456 -45.71 -57.74 64.40
C GLU A 456 -44.83 -58.78 63.70
N ALA A 457 -43.67 -58.35 63.22
CA ALA A 457 -42.67 -59.13 62.51
C ALA A 457 -41.83 -60.02 63.46
N SER A 458 -42.48 -60.91 64.21
CA SER A 458 -41.81 -61.87 65.12
C SER A 458 -42.16 -63.34 64.85
N HIS A 459 -42.98 -63.64 63.84
CA HIS A 459 -43.42 -65.01 63.53
C HIS A 459 -42.89 -65.62 62.22
N ALA A 460 -42.01 -64.93 61.48
CA ALA A 460 -41.48 -65.41 60.19
C ALA A 460 -40.02 -65.87 60.26
N LEU A 461 -39.62 -66.67 61.25
CA LEU A 461 -38.29 -67.31 61.29
C LEU A 461 -38.30 -68.54 62.21
N ARG A 462 -38.95 -69.63 61.80
CA ARG A 462 -38.67 -70.98 62.34
C ARG A 462 -39.35 -72.06 61.50
N THR A 463 -38.53 -72.73 60.68
CA THR A 463 -38.73 -73.91 59.81
C THR A 463 -38.45 -73.49 58.37
N THR A 464 -37.21 -73.54 57.89
CA THR A 464 -36.58 -74.77 57.39
C THR A 464 -35.07 -74.62 57.35
N LEU A 465 -34.33 -75.41 58.14
CA LEU A 465 -32.93 -75.84 57.88
C LEU A 465 -32.50 -76.82 59.00
N ARG A 466 -32.86 -78.10 58.83
CA ARG A 466 -32.18 -79.24 59.46
C ARG A 466 -32.45 -80.49 58.63
N GLY A 467 -31.43 -80.91 57.88
CA GLY A 467 -31.44 -82.09 57.02
C GLY A 467 -30.30 -82.01 56.02
N ALA A 468 -29.07 -82.12 56.53
CA ALA A 468 -27.83 -82.11 55.74
C ALA A 468 -27.39 -83.55 55.45
N ARG A 469 -27.33 -83.92 54.16
CA ARG A 469 -26.35 -84.79 53.48
C ARG A 469 -26.84 -85.17 52.09
#